data_AF-A0A3D6ERL5-F1
#
_entry.id   AF-A0A3D6ERL5-F1
#
_cell.length_a   1.000
_cell.length_b   1.000
_cell.length_c   1.000
_cell.angle_alpha   90.00
_cell.angle_beta   90.00
_cell.angle_gamma   90.00
#
_symmetry.space_group_name_H-M   'P 1'
#
loop_
_entity.id
_entity.type
_entity.pdbx_description
1 polymer ?
#
loop_
_entity_poly.entity_id
_entity_poly.type
_entity_poly.pdbx_seq_one_letter_code
_entity_poly.pdbx_strand_id
1 'polypeptide(L)'
;MKTMTAVLVALADKDSEITREHLDELAFLAETASIETLQRFIQKLPQPDVRTFVGKGKLAEIKEFVVAKQVSSIIFDDDLSASQLRNIEKEVNTPEREVKTRVYDRSLLILDIFSMRAQTAQSRAQVELAMNQYLLPRLTRMWTHLERQRGGTGTRGGSGEREIETDRRNIRYRISLLKDELEKIDKQRKTQRKSRSNVVRVALVGYTNVGKSTLMNLLSKSDVKAENKLFATVDATVRKVVLGDIPFLLSDTVGFIRKLPHHLIESFKSTLDEVREADILLHVVDVAHPYHDNQIEVVKNTLVELGAGNITTILV
;
A
#
# COMPACT_ATOMS: atom_id res chain seq x y z
N MET A 1 -1.57 -6.50 -24.64
CA MET A 1 -0.90 -5.54 -23.72
C MET A 1 0.41 -6.16 -23.30
N LYS A 2 1.53 -5.42 -23.35
CA LYS A 2 2.83 -5.93 -22.92
C LYS A 2 2.79 -6.04 -21.38
N THR A 3 2.95 -7.24 -20.83
CA THR A 3 3.01 -7.45 -19.38
C THR A 3 4.14 -6.61 -18.81
N MET A 4 3.86 -5.81 -17.77
CA MET A 4 4.92 -5.07 -17.08
C MET A 4 5.78 -6.08 -16.33
N THR A 5 7.09 -5.93 -16.42
CA THR A 5 8.06 -6.80 -15.75
C THR A 5 8.81 -6.03 -14.67
N ALA A 6 9.14 -6.71 -13.58
CA ALA A 6 9.90 -6.16 -12.48
C ALA A 6 11.04 -7.06 -12.00
N VAL A 7 12.02 -6.42 -11.37
CA VAL A 7 12.94 -7.08 -10.45
C VAL A 7 12.62 -6.63 -9.02
N LEU A 8 12.70 -7.56 -8.08
CA LEU A 8 12.47 -7.28 -6.66
C LEU A 8 13.80 -7.07 -5.95
N VAL A 9 13.85 -6.12 -5.03
CA VAL A 9 15.05 -5.78 -4.27
C VAL A 9 14.73 -5.71 -2.78
N ALA A 10 15.46 -6.46 -1.97
CA ALA A 10 15.35 -6.42 -0.51
C ALA A 10 16.73 -6.43 0.16
N LEU A 11 16.78 -5.87 1.37
CA LEU A 11 17.91 -6.12 2.27
C LEU A 11 17.69 -7.42 3.02
N ALA A 12 18.75 -8.18 3.23
CA ALA A 12 18.68 -9.43 3.98
C ALA A 12 18.40 -9.15 5.46
N ASP A 13 17.40 -9.81 6.00
CA ASP A 13 17.21 -9.93 7.44
C ASP A 13 18.28 -10.88 8.04
N LYS A 14 18.38 -10.92 9.37
CA LYS A 14 19.19 -11.92 10.08
C LYS A 14 18.70 -13.33 9.75
N ASP A 15 17.39 -13.50 9.62
CA ASP A 15 16.78 -14.73 9.17
C ASP A 15 16.56 -14.74 7.65
N SER A 16 17.21 -15.68 6.98
CA SER A 16 17.13 -15.83 5.54
C SER A 16 15.75 -16.30 5.07
N GLU A 17 15.01 -17.02 5.90
CA GLU A 17 13.69 -17.53 5.53
C GLU A 17 12.63 -16.42 5.60
N ILE A 18 12.69 -15.55 6.62
CA ILE A 18 11.88 -14.33 6.72
C ILE A 18 12.10 -13.44 5.49
N THR A 19 13.35 -13.27 5.06
CA THR A 19 13.65 -12.48 3.84
C THR A 19 12.99 -13.07 2.58
N ARG A 20 12.91 -14.41 2.49
CA ARG A 20 12.25 -15.06 1.36
C ARG A 20 10.74 -14.86 1.40
N GLU A 21 10.13 -15.04 2.56
CA GLU A 21 8.69 -14.81 2.76
C GLU A 21 8.30 -13.37 2.41
N HIS A 22 9.10 -12.40 2.87
CA HIS A 22 8.92 -10.99 2.52
C HIS A 22 8.94 -10.74 1.00
N LEU A 23 9.83 -11.43 0.28
CA LEU A 23 9.94 -11.33 -1.18
C LEU A 23 8.87 -12.12 -1.92
N ASP A 24 8.38 -13.22 -1.36
CA ASP A 24 7.22 -13.95 -1.88
C ASP A 24 5.97 -13.08 -1.79
N GLU A 25 5.77 -12.42 -0.65
CA GLU A 25 4.70 -11.45 -0.45
C GLU A 25 4.83 -10.24 -1.40
N LEU A 26 6.04 -9.69 -1.58
CA LEU A 26 6.28 -8.59 -2.51
C LEU A 26 6.04 -9.01 -3.97
N ALA A 27 6.40 -10.24 -4.34
CA ALA A 27 6.09 -10.81 -5.65
C ALA A 27 4.58 -10.92 -5.86
N PHE A 28 3.83 -11.33 -4.83
CA PHE A 28 2.37 -11.41 -4.91
C PHE A 28 1.69 -10.04 -4.96
N LEU A 29 2.28 -9.01 -4.33
CA LEU A 29 1.88 -7.61 -4.53
C LEU A 29 2.10 -7.17 -5.99
N ALA A 30 3.27 -7.46 -6.55
CA ALA A 30 3.59 -7.14 -7.93
C ALA A 30 2.61 -7.84 -8.90
N GLU A 31 2.34 -9.13 -8.69
CA GLU A 31 1.37 -9.88 -9.48
C GLU A 31 -0.03 -9.29 -9.39
N THR A 32 -0.45 -8.88 -8.19
CA THR A 32 -1.74 -8.19 -7.96
C THR A 32 -1.82 -6.89 -8.78
N ALA A 33 -0.71 -6.17 -8.95
CA ALA A 33 -0.59 -4.99 -9.80
C ALA A 33 -0.38 -5.32 -11.30
N SER A 34 -0.51 -6.60 -11.70
CA SER A 34 -0.24 -7.09 -13.07
C SER A 34 1.20 -6.88 -13.53
N ILE A 35 2.14 -7.00 -12.59
CA ILE A 35 3.58 -6.90 -12.81
C ILE A 35 4.23 -8.27 -12.58
N GLU A 36 4.86 -8.82 -13.61
CA GLU A 36 5.56 -10.11 -13.58
C GLU A 36 6.96 -9.95 -12.96
N THR A 37 7.26 -10.76 -11.94
CA THR A 37 8.59 -10.76 -11.31
C THR A 37 9.56 -11.64 -12.10
N LEU A 38 10.63 -11.04 -12.64
CA LEU A 38 11.66 -11.75 -13.42
C LEU A 38 12.85 -12.21 -12.58
N GLN A 39 13.20 -11.46 -11.53
CA GLN A 39 14.37 -11.77 -10.70
C GLN A 39 14.24 -11.13 -9.32
N ARG A 40 14.87 -11.77 -8.32
CA ARG A 40 14.97 -11.27 -6.95
C ARG A 40 16.42 -10.98 -6.59
N PHE A 41 16.69 -9.78 -6.08
CA PHE A 41 18.00 -9.35 -5.61
C PHE A 41 17.96 -9.12 -4.11
N ILE A 42 18.84 -9.82 -3.40
CA ILE A 42 19.01 -9.68 -1.96
C ILE A 42 20.41 -9.13 -1.69
N GLN A 43 20.51 -8.15 -0.79
CA GLN A 43 21.79 -7.68 -0.31
C GLN A 43 21.84 -7.66 1.21
N LYS A 44 22.87 -8.30 1.78
CA LYS A 44 23.16 -8.18 3.20
C LYS A 44 23.91 -6.87 3.45
N LEU A 45 23.24 -5.93 4.10
CA LEU A 45 23.81 -4.68 4.59
C LEU A 45 23.30 -4.43 6.02
N PRO A 46 24.15 -3.89 6.92
CA PRO A 46 23.71 -3.57 8.29
C PRO A 46 22.68 -2.43 8.30
N GLN A 47 22.78 -1.50 7.35
CA GLN A 47 21.84 -0.41 7.12
C GLN A 47 21.75 -0.11 5.62
N PRO A 48 20.60 0.40 5.12
CA PRO A 48 20.45 0.78 3.73
C PRO A 48 21.45 1.87 3.34
N ASP A 49 21.99 1.77 2.12
CA ASP A 49 22.86 2.80 1.57
C ASP A 49 22.07 4.10 1.38
N VAL A 50 22.58 5.20 1.94
CA VAL A 50 21.90 6.51 1.93
C VAL A 50 21.68 7.04 0.50
N ARG A 51 22.53 6.65 -0.46
CA ARG A 51 22.47 7.12 -1.84
C ARG A 51 21.52 6.29 -2.70
N THR A 52 21.53 4.97 -2.59
CA THR A 52 20.86 4.06 -3.54
C THR A 52 20.15 2.87 -2.89
N PHE A 53 20.02 2.86 -1.56
CA PHE A 53 19.43 1.81 -0.72
C PHE A 53 20.24 0.50 -0.71
N VAL A 54 20.66 0.04 -1.87
CA VAL A 54 21.68 -1.00 -2.08
C VAL A 54 23.05 -0.38 -2.33
N GLY A 55 24.10 -1.16 -2.06
CA GLY A 55 25.48 -0.76 -2.34
C GLY A 55 25.79 -0.70 -3.83
N LYS A 56 26.84 0.05 -4.20
CA LYS A 56 27.21 0.32 -5.61
C LYS A 56 27.36 -0.93 -6.49
N GLY A 57 28.00 -1.98 -5.97
CA GLY A 57 28.20 -3.22 -6.73
C GLY A 57 26.88 -3.94 -7.03
N LYS A 58 25.98 -4.02 -6.04
CA LYS A 58 24.65 -4.62 -6.24
C LYS A 58 23.78 -3.78 -7.17
N LEU A 59 23.88 -2.45 -7.10
CA LEU A 59 23.18 -1.57 -8.04
C LEU A 59 23.66 -1.78 -9.48
N ALA A 60 24.97 -1.97 -9.70
CA ALA A 60 25.52 -2.26 -11.02
C ALA A 60 24.99 -3.60 -11.56
N GLU A 61 24.96 -4.64 -10.74
CA GLU A 61 24.37 -5.95 -11.06
C GLU A 61 22.88 -5.84 -11.44
N ILE A 62 22.09 -5.10 -10.64
CA ILE A 62 20.67 -4.85 -10.93
C ILE A 62 20.53 -4.11 -12.26
N LYS A 63 21.34 -3.08 -12.49
CA LYS A 63 21.33 -2.28 -13.72
C LYS A 63 21.64 -3.14 -14.94
N GLU A 64 22.67 -3.97 -14.89
CA GLU A 64 23.03 -4.87 -15.99
C GLU A 64 21.87 -5.80 -16.36
N PHE A 65 21.22 -6.41 -15.35
CA PHE A 65 20.06 -7.27 -15.58
C PHE A 65 18.88 -6.49 -16.18
N VAL A 66 18.57 -5.33 -15.62
CA VAL A 66 17.47 -4.45 -16.06
C VAL A 66 17.65 -4.02 -17.52
N VAL A 67 18.88 -3.68 -17.91
CA VAL A 67 19.24 -3.32 -19.29
C VAL A 67 19.13 -4.54 -20.21
N ALA A 68 19.75 -5.66 -19.83
CA ALA A 68 19.79 -6.87 -20.65
C ALA A 68 18.39 -7.46 -20.91
N LYS A 69 17.48 -7.39 -19.93
CA LYS A 69 16.13 -7.93 -20.02
C LYS A 69 15.06 -6.89 -20.32
N GLN A 70 15.44 -5.62 -20.54
CA GLN A 70 14.52 -4.50 -20.78
C GLN A 70 13.38 -4.43 -19.74
N VAL A 71 13.75 -4.56 -18.47
CA VAL A 71 12.79 -4.64 -17.37
C VAL A 71 12.09 -3.28 -17.19
N SER A 72 10.77 -3.29 -17.04
CA SER A 72 9.98 -2.06 -16.94
C SER A 72 9.94 -1.44 -15.56
N SER A 73 10.27 -2.19 -14.50
CA SER A 73 10.17 -1.70 -13.12
C SER A 73 11.21 -2.33 -12.18
N ILE A 74 11.57 -1.62 -11.12
CA ILE A 74 12.35 -2.13 -9.99
C ILE A 74 11.51 -1.88 -8.74
N ILE A 75 11.24 -2.91 -7.96
CA ILE A 75 10.39 -2.83 -6.77
C ILE A 75 11.23 -3.14 -5.53
N PHE A 76 11.31 -2.17 -4.62
CA PHE A 76 12.00 -2.32 -3.34
C PHE A 76 11.00 -2.72 -2.24
N ASP A 77 11.38 -3.67 -1.37
CA ASP A 77 10.54 -4.12 -0.25
C ASP A 77 10.40 -3.09 0.90
N ASP A 78 11.23 -2.05 0.88
CA ASP A 78 11.24 -0.98 1.87
C ASP A 78 11.03 0.38 1.22
N ASP A 79 10.61 1.34 2.05
CA ASP A 79 10.44 2.72 1.62
C ASP A 79 11.79 3.35 1.24
N LEU A 80 11.82 3.95 0.06
CA LEU A 80 12.99 4.68 -0.42
C LEU A 80 12.86 6.14 -0.03
N SER A 81 13.94 6.83 0.30
CA SER A 81 13.95 8.30 0.35
C SER A 81 13.82 8.91 -1.05
N ALA A 82 13.36 10.16 -1.14
CA ALA A 82 13.30 10.90 -2.41
C ALA A 82 14.67 11.00 -3.11
N SER A 83 15.77 11.02 -2.35
CA SER A 83 17.14 10.94 -2.91
C SER A 83 17.42 9.59 -3.54
N GLN A 84 17.13 8.51 -2.83
CA GLN A 84 17.42 7.15 -3.30
C GLN A 84 16.65 6.87 -4.58
N LEU A 85 15.34 7.14 -4.60
CA LEU A 85 14.49 6.93 -5.78
C LEU A 85 15.06 7.62 -7.02
N ARG A 86 15.36 8.93 -6.93
CA ARG A 86 15.95 9.69 -8.04
C ARG A 86 17.32 9.16 -8.45
N ASN A 87 18.19 8.86 -7.49
CA ASN A 87 19.53 8.39 -7.79
C ASN A 87 19.49 7.04 -8.50
N ILE A 88 18.62 6.12 -8.08
CA ILE A 88 18.41 4.82 -8.73
C ILE A 88 17.85 5.04 -10.14
N GLU A 89 16.78 5.84 -10.29
CA GLU A 89 16.18 6.15 -11.60
C GLU A 89 17.20 6.72 -12.59
N LYS A 90 18.06 7.63 -12.14
CA LYS A 90 19.14 8.20 -12.96
C LYS A 90 20.14 7.15 -13.42
N GLU A 91 20.50 6.21 -12.55
CA GLU A 91 21.51 5.19 -12.85
C GLU A 91 20.96 4.13 -13.82
N VAL A 92 19.67 3.78 -13.72
CA VAL A 92 19.04 2.71 -14.52
C VAL A 92 18.43 3.19 -15.85
N ASN A 93 18.06 4.46 -15.96
CA ASN A 93 17.49 5.04 -17.18
C ASN A 93 18.56 5.81 -17.96
N THR A 94 19.40 5.09 -18.69
CA THR A 94 20.40 5.71 -19.57
C THR A 94 19.77 6.10 -20.92
N PRO A 95 20.36 7.08 -21.65
CA PRO A 95 19.80 7.59 -22.91
C PRO A 95 19.58 6.52 -23.99
N GLU A 96 20.32 5.42 -23.92
CA GLU A 96 20.31 4.34 -24.90
C GLU A 96 19.15 3.34 -24.70
N ARG A 97 18.33 3.52 -23.65
CA ARG A 97 17.22 2.61 -23.34
C ARG A 97 15.92 3.04 -24.01
N GLU A 98 15.33 2.09 -24.74
CA GLU A 98 13.97 2.22 -25.27
C GLU A 98 12.90 2.15 -24.18
N VAL A 99 13.11 1.29 -23.18
CA VAL A 99 12.16 1.09 -22.07
C VAL A 99 12.63 1.84 -20.84
N LYS A 100 11.88 2.86 -20.43
CA LYS A 100 12.08 3.53 -19.14
C LYS A 100 11.65 2.59 -18.01
N THR A 101 12.54 2.41 -17.04
CA THR A 101 12.28 1.66 -15.81
C THR A 101 11.77 2.61 -14.74
N ARG A 102 10.59 2.30 -14.21
CA ARG A 102 10.03 2.99 -13.03
C ARG A 102 10.54 2.33 -11.74
N VAL A 103 10.90 3.14 -10.76
CA VAL A 103 11.31 2.63 -9.44
C VAL A 103 10.12 2.75 -8.49
N TYR A 104 9.76 1.63 -7.87
CA TYR A 104 8.74 1.54 -6.84
C TYR A 104 9.39 1.22 -5.50
N ASP A 105 8.91 1.85 -4.44
CA ASP A 105 8.98 1.27 -3.11
C ASP A 105 7.69 0.51 -2.79
N ARG A 106 7.71 -0.23 -1.69
CA ARG A 106 6.57 -1.01 -1.22
C ARG A 106 5.33 -0.15 -1.02
N SER A 107 5.49 1.04 -0.43
CA SER A 107 4.37 1.95 -0.20
C SER A 107 3.68 2.38 -1.49
N LEU A 108 4.45 2.79 -2.50
CA LEU A 108 3.89 3.20 -3.79
C LEU A 108 3.18 2.05 -4.51
N LEU A 109 3.75 0.83 -4.45
CA LEU A 109 3.11 -0.35 -5.02
C LEU A 109 1.75 -0.65 -4.37
N ILE A 110 1.68 -0.59 -3.04
CA ILE A 110 0.42 -0.79 -2.30
C ILE A 110 -0.61 0.29 -2.68
N LEU A 111 -0.18 1.56 -2.75
CA LEU A 111 -1.04 2.68 -3.15
C LEU A 111 -1.59 2.50 -4.57
N ASP A 112 -0.77 2.05 -5.52
CA ASP A 112 -1.20 1.78 -6.89
C ASP A 112 -2.22 0.64 -6.95
N ILE A 113 -2.01 -0.47 -6.21
CA ILE A 113 -2.99 -1.56 -6.10
C ILE A 113 -4.32 -1.03 -5.55
N PHE A 114 -4.27 -0.21 -4.50
CA PHE A 114 -5.48 0.36 -3.91
C PHE A 114 -6.20 1.28 -4.88
N SER A 115 -5.46 2.06 -5.67
CA SER A 115 -6.04 2.95 -6.69
C SER A 115 -6.76 2.15 -7.78
N MET A 116 -6.25 0.97 -8.15
CA MET A 116 -6.91 0.08 -9.10
C MET A 116 -8.17 -0.56 -8.52
N ARG A 117 -8.21 -0.78 -7.20
CA ARG A 117 -9.30 -1.48 -6.52
C ARG A 117 -10.39 -0.57 -5.97
N ALA A 118 -10.09 0.69 -5.65
CA ALA A 118 -11.03 1.63 -5.07
C ALA A 118 -12.23 1.91 -6.01
N GLN A 119 -13.41 1.39 -5.64
CA GLN A 119 -14.62 1.55 -6.44
C GLN A 119 -15.44 2.76 -5.99
N THR A 120 -15.56 2.96 -4.68
CA THR A 120 -16.39 4.04 -4.14
C THR A 120 -15.69 5.40 -4.24
N ALA A 121 -16.47 6.48 -4.34
CA ALA A 121 -15.93 7.85 -4.35
C ALA A 121 -15.08 8.15 -3.11
N GLN A 122 -15.51 7.63 -1.96
CA GLN A 122 -14.77 7.77 -0.70
C GLN A 122 -13.43 7.04 -0.75
N SER A 123 -13.40 5.76 -1.13
CA SER A 123 -12.13 5.01 -1.21
C SER A 123 -11.19 5.61 -2.24
N ARG A 124 -11.71 6.11 -3.37
CA ARG A 124 -10.90 6.84 -4.36
C ARG A 124 -10.31 8.12 -3.76
N ALA A 125 -11.09 8.92 -3.04
CA ALA A 125 -10.61 10.13 -2.37
C ALA A 125 -9.57 9.81 -1.28
N GLN A 126 -9.74 8.72 -0.53
CA GLN A 126 -8.77 8.26 0.48
C GLN A 126 -7.44 7.84 -0.15
N VAL A 127 -7.50 7.03 -1.21
CA VAL A 127 -6.29 6.60 -1.93
C VAL A 127 -5.61 7.79 -2.59
N GLU A 128 -6.36 8.70 -3.20
CA GLU A 128 -5.82 9.94 -3.78
C GLU A 128 -5.16 10.82 -2.71
N LEU A 129 -5.76 10.93 -1.52
CA LEU A 129 -5.16 11.66 -0.40
C LEU A 129 -3.82 11.04 0.01
N ALA A 130 -3.79 9.72 0.23
CA ALA A 130 -2.58 8.99 0.60
C ALA A 130 -1.48 9.12 -0.48
N MET A 131 -1.85 9.04 -1.76
CA MET A 131 -0.94 9.24 -2.89
C MET A 131 -0.35 10.64 -2.90
N ASN A 132 -1.17 11.68 -2.73
CA ASN A 132 -0.70 13.06 -2.66
C ASN A 132 0.23 13.29 -1.45
N GLN A 133 -0.08 12.71 -0.29
CA GLN A 133 0.78 12.77 0.89
C GLN A 133 2.14 12.07 0.66
N TYR A 134 2.14 10.92 -0.01
CA TYR A 134 3.36 10.20 -0.39
C TYR A 134 4.22 10.99 -1.40
N LEU A 135 3.58 11.61 -2.41
CA LEU A 135 4.28 12.35 -3.46
C LEU A 135 4.82 13.70 -2.98
N LEU A 136 4.11 14.40 -2.09
CA LEU A 136 4.46 15.75 -1.62
C LEU A 136 5.93 15.91 -1.18
N PRO A 137 6.51 15.05 -0.32
CA PRO A 137 7.92 15.15 0.07
C PRO A 137 8.91 14.74 -1.05
N ARG A 138 8.43 14.15 -2.15
CA ARG A 138 9.24 13.57 -3.23
C ARG A 138 9.33 14.45 -4.49
N LEU A 139 8.39 15.38 -4.70
CA LEU A 139 8.32 16.27 -5.86
C LEU A 139 9.54 17.17 -6.05
N THR A 140 10.09 17.70 -4.95
CA THR A 140 11.19 18.69 -4.97
C THR A 140 12.45 18.18 -5.65
N ARG A 141 12.62 16.86 -5.81
CA ARG A 141 13.85 16.27 -6.36
C ARG A 141 13.70 15.71 -7.78
N MET A 142 12.47 15.50 -8.27
CA MET A 142 12.21 15.04 -9.65
C MET A 142 12.55 16.11 -10.69
N TRP A 143 12.34 17.39 -10.36
CA TRP A 143 12.47 18.51 -11.30
C TRP A 143 13.90 19.03 -11.51
N THR A 144 14.85 18.72 -10.61
CA THR A 144 16.27 19.09 -10.77
C THR A 144 16.91 18.51 -12.04
N HIS A 145 16.28 17.51 -12.66
CA HIS A 145 16.69 16.92 -13.94
C HIS A 145 16.16 17.68 -15.17
N LEU A 146 14.99 18.34 -15.07
CA LEU A 146 14.37 19.07 -16.19
C LEU A 146 15.08 20.41 -16.45
N GLU A 147 15.55 21.11 -15.41
CA GLU A 147 16.31 22.36 -15.56
C GLU A 147 17.64 22.17 -16.30
N ARG A 148 18.31 21.02 -16.14
CA ARG A 148 19.58 20.75 -16.82
C ARG A 148 19.42 20.42 -18.30
N GLN A 149 18.27 19.90 -18.71
CA GLN A 149 18.02 19.51 -20.11
C GLN A 149 17.57 20.69 -20.98
N ARG A 150 17.12 21.81 -20.37
CA ARG A 150 16.61 22.99 -21.08
C ARG A 150 17.60 24.13 -21.30
N GLY A 151 18.88 23.97 -20.96
CA GLY A 151 19.92 24.98 -21.22
C GLY A 151 19.71 26.24 -20.37
N GLY A 152 20.32 26.27 -19.19
CA GLY A 152 20.11 27.35 -18.23
C GLY A 152 20.63 28.71 -18.69
N THR A 153 19.83 29.75 -18.44
CA THR A 153 20.35 31.09 -18.20
C THR A 153 20.19 31.38 -16.73
N GLY A 154 21.32 31.53 -16.03
CA GLY A 154 21.38 31.70 -14.59
C GLY A 154 20.73 33.01 -14.14
N THR A 155 19.56 32.90 -13.51
CA THR A 155 19.06 33.87 -12.53
C THR A 155 18.69 33.08 -11.29
N ARG A 156 19.30 33.42 -10.15
CA ARG A 156 18.90 32.92 -8.82
C ARG A 156 17.39 33.18 -8.67
N GLY A 157 16.56 32.14 -8.64
CA GLY A 157 15.09 32.23 -8.69
C GLY A 157 14.44 31.87 -10.04
N GLY A 158 15.05 30.97 -10.82
CA GLY A 158 14.61 30.56 -12.15
C GLY A 158 13.23 29.88 -12.20
N SER A 159 12.63 29.83 -13.40
CA SER A 159 11.27 29.34 -13.65
C SER A 159 10.96 27.96 -13.06
N GLY A 160 11.95 27.06 -12.94
CA GLY A 160 11.78 25.72 -12.37
C GLY A 160 11.51 25.71 -10.87
N GLU A 161 12.15 26.59 -10.08
CA GLU A 161 11.84 26.72 -8.64
C GLU A 161 10.39 27.19 -8.42
N ARG A 162 9.92 28.12 -9.27
CA ARG A 162 8.53 28.60 -9.25
C ARG A 162 7.54 27.52 -9.68
N GLU A 163 7.88 26.71 -10.68
CA GLU A 163 7.06 25.57 -11.12
C GLU A 163 6.94 24.52 -10.01
N ILE A 164 8.05 24.13 -9.36
CA ILE A 164 8.05 23.20 -8.22
C ILE A 164 7.21 23.74 -7.06
N GLU A 165 7.35 25.02 -6.75
CA GLU A 165 6.57 25.64 -5.68
C GLU A 165 5.08 25.70 -6.03
N THR A 166 4.74 25.97 -7.29
CA THR A 166 3.37 25.95 -7.79
C THR A 166 2.77 24.55 -7.70
N ASP A 167 3.47 23.51 -8.15
CA ASP A 167 3.04 22.11 -8.04
C ASP A 167 2.86 21.69 -6.59
N ARG A 168 3.80 22.06 -5.72
CA ARG A 168 3.70 21.78 -4.28
C ARG A 168 2.49 22.48 -3.66
N ARG A 169 2.21 23.72 -4.08
CA ARG A 169 1.02 24.47 -3.64
C ARG A 169 -0.26 23.80 -4.13
N ASN A 170 -0.29 23.34 -5.38
CA ASN A 170 -1.42 22.61 -5.96
C ASN A 170 -1.68 21.30 -5.21
N ILE A 171 -0.65 20.51 -4.91
CA ILE A 171 -0.80 19.25 -4.18
C ILE A 171 -1.23 19.49 -2.73
N ARG A 172 -0.68 20.51 -2.04
CA ARG A 172 -1.16 20.89 -0.70
C ARG A 172 -2.62 21.32 -0.71
N TYR A 173 -3.01 22.10 -1.71
CA TYR A 173 -4.39 22.51 -1.89
C TYR A 173 -5.30 21.30 -2.11
N ARG A 174 -4.89 20.36 -2.98
CA ARG A 174 -5.61 19.12 -3.22
C ARG A 174 -5.75 18.26 -1.97
N ILE A 175 -4.68 18.13 -1.17
CA ILE A 175 -4.70 17.46 0.14
C ILE A 175 -5.74 18.10 1.06
N SER A 176 -5.77 19.44 1.14
CA SER A 176 -6.75 20.16 1.97
C SER A 176 -8.18 19.87 1.51
N LEU A 177 -8.45 19.97 0.21
CA LEU A 177 -9.77 19.70 -0.36
C LEU A 177 -10.25 18.26 -0.08
N LEU A 178 -9.38 17.27 -0.30
CA LEU A 178 -9.69 15.87 -0.07
C LEU A 178 -9.96 15.59 1.42
N LYS A 179 -9.20 16.21 2.32
CA LYS A 179 -9.45 16.11 3.77
C LYS A 179 -10.82 16.68 4.15
N ASP A 180 -11.16 17.87 3.64
CA ASP A 180 -12.44 18.51 3.92
C ASP A 180 -13.62 17.69 3.36
N GLU A 181 -13.45 17.11 2.17
CA GLU A 181 -14.44 16.22 1.55
C GLU A 181 -14.66 14.94 2.37
N LEU A 182 -13.57 14.29 2.78
CA LEU A 182 -13.63 13.09 3.62
C LEU A 182 -14.25 13.37 4.98
N GLU A 183 -14.00 14.54 5.58
CA GLU A 183 -14.63 14.92 6.85
C GLU A 183 -16.15 15.10 6.71
N LYS A 184 -16.63 15.66 5.59
CA LYS A 184 -18.06 15.77 5.29
C LYS A 184 -18.71 14.39 5.14
N ILE A 185 -18.05 13.48 4.42
CA ILE A 185 -18.52 12.09 4.25
C ILE A 185 -18.58 11.38 5.61
N ASP A 186 -17.57 11.56 6.46
CA ASP A 186 -17.54 10.98 7.81
C ASP A 186 -18.71 11.46 8.68
N LYS A 187 -19.01 12.77 8.66
CA LYS A 187 -20.16 13.35 9.39
C LYS A 187 -21.51 12.76 8.91
N GLN A 188 -21.66 12.56 7.60
CA GLN A 188 -22.86 11.91 7.04
C GLN A 188 -22.97 10.44 7.48
N ARG A 189 -21.88 9.68 7.43
CA ARG A 189 -21.86 8.28 7.89
C ARG A 189 -22.18 8.16 9.37
N LYS A 190 -21.61 9.00 10.24
CA LYS A 190 -21.93 9.02 11.68
C LYS A 190 -23.43 9.21 11.94
N THR A 191 -24.08 10.04 11.13
CA THR A 191 -25.53 10.29 11.23
C THR A 191 -26.35 9.06 10.81
N GLN A 192 -25.99 8.40 9.70
CA GLN A 192 -26.61 7.12 9.31
C GLN A 192 -26.33 5.99 10.32
N ARG A 193 -25.15 5.98 10.93
CA ARG A 193 -24.72 4.98 11.93
C ARG A 193 -25.48 5.07 13.25
N LYS A 194 -25.91 6.27 13.68
CA LYS A 194 -26.78 6.46 14.86
C LYS A 194 -28.13 5.73 14.76
N SER A 195 -28.61 5.46 13.54
CA SER A 195 -29.86 4.69 13.33
C SER A 195 -29.71 3.19 13.61
N ARG A 196 -28.48 2.67 13.83
CA ARG A 196 -28.17 1.23 13.96
C ARG A 196 -27.64 0.84 15.35
N SER A 197 -28.05 1.54 16.41
CA SER A 197 -27.46 1.41 17.76
C SER A 197 -27.77 0.10 18.49
N ASN A 198 -28.74 -0.70 18.03
CA ASN A 198 -29.25 -1.86 18.79
C ASN A 198 -28.90 -3.22 18.17
N VAL A 199 -27.90 -3.29 17.29
CA VAL A 199 -27.51 -4.54 16.61
C VAL A 199 -26.02 -4.78 16.82
N VAL A 200 -25.67 -5.99 17.27
CA VAL A 200 -24.29 -6.44 17.49
C VAL A 200 -23.49 -6.31 16.20
N ARG A 201 -22.26 -5.80 16.30
CA ARG A 201 -21.34 -5.59 15.18
C ARG A 201 -20.13 -6.49 15.30
N VAL A 202 -19.90 -7.24 14.23
CA VAL A 202 -18.80 -8.19 14.11
C VAL A 202 -17.96 -7.78 12.91
N ALA A 203 -16.67 -7.57 13.10
CA ALA A 203 -15.74 -7.25 12.01
C ALA A 203 -14.77 -8.41 11.76
N LEU A 204 -14.64 -8.81 10.49
CA LEU A 204 -13.63 -9.77 10.05
C LEU A 204 -12.30 -9.03 9.91
N VAL A 205 -11.30 -9.44 10.67
CA VAL A 205 -9.93 -8.90 10.59
C VAL A 205 -8.95 -10.03 10.31
N GLY A 206 -7.78 -9.69 9.77
CA GLY A 206 -6.76 -10.67 9.44
C GLY A 206 -5.92 -10.24 8.26
N TYR A 207 -4.85 -10.99 8.02
CA TYR A 207 -3.93 -10.74 6.93
C TYR A 207 -4.65 -10.76 5.57
N THR A 208 -4.12 -10.06 4.58
CA THR A 208 -4.67 -10.13 3.22
C THR A 208 -4.60 -11.56 2.68
N ASN A 209 -5.60 -11.96 1.91
CA ASN A 209 -5.75 -13.31 1.33
C ASN A 209 -5.99 -14.49 2.29
N VAL A 210 -6.26 -14.27 3.58
CA VAL A 210 -6.61 -15.36 4.55
C VAL A 210 -8.04 -15.91 4.42
N GLY A 211 -8.79 -15.52 3.39
CA GLY A 211 -10.16 -16.00 3.18
C GLY A 211 -11.27 -15.22 3.91
N LYS A 212 -11.01 -14.00 4.40
CA LYS A 212 -12.04 -13.13 5.02
C LYS A 212 -13.32 -13.00 4.18
N SER A 213 -13.19 -12.63 2.90
CA SER A 213 -14.35 -12.45 2.01
C SER A 213 -15.07 -13.77 1.72
N THR A 214 -14.33 -14.88 1.67
CA THR A 214 -14.92 -16.23 1.55
C THR A 214 -15.76 -16.56 2.79
N LEU A 215 -15.24 -16.30 3.99
CA LEU A 215 -15.98 -16.49 5.24
C LEU A 215 -17.22 -15.57 5.30
N MET A 216 -17.08 -14.31 4.87
CA MET A 216 -18.20 -13.37 4.79
C MET A 216 -19.32 -13.92 3.89
N ASN A 217 -18.98 -14.45 2.71
CA ASN A 217 -19.96 -15.01 1.77
C ASN A 217 -20.70 -16.20 2.36
N LEU A 218 -19.97 -17.11 2.99
CA LEU A 218 -20.55 -18.30 3.62
C LEU A 218 -21.53 -17.91 4.73
N LEU A 219 -21.16 -16.95 5.58
CA LEU A 219 -22.02 -16.50 6.69
C LEU A 219 -23.20 -15.66 6.22
N SER A 220 -23.02 -14.83 5.19
CA SER A 220 -24.06 -13.92 4.70
C SER A 220 -24.90 -14.46 3.54
N LYS A 221 -24.60 -15.66 3.03
CA LYS A 221 -25.19 -16.24 1.80
C LYS A 221 -25.17 -15.25 0.64
N SER A 222 -24.04 -14.56 0.45
CA SER A 222 -23.89 -13.53 -0.57
C SER A 222 -22.75 -13.85 -1.54
N ASP A 223 -22.81 -13.21 -2.72
CA ASP A 223 -21.84 -13.36 -3.81
C ASP A 223 -20.80 -12.22 -3.80
N VAL A 224 -20.12 -11.95 -2.68
CA VAL A 224 -18.95 -11.03 -2.71
C VAL A 224 -17.83 -11.73 -3.49
N LYS A 225 -17.14 -11.00 -4.36
CA LYS A 225 -16.03 -11.58 -5.12
C LYS A 225 -14.87 -11.92 -4.20
N ALA A 226 -14.62 -13.21 -3.98
CA ALA A 226 -13.38 -13.70 -3.40
C ALA A 226 -12.39 -14.00 -4.54
N GLU A 227 -11.32 -13.22 -4.65
CA GLU A 227 -10.24 -13.42 -5.62
C GLU A 227 -8.95 -13.76 -4.86
N ASN A 228 -8.12 -14.68 -5.40
CA ASN A 228 -6.78 -14.95 -4.89
C ASN A 228 -5.81 -13.82 -5.28
N LYS A 229 -6.04 -12.63 -4.73
CA LYS A 229 -5.27 -11.41 -4.98
C LYS A 229 -5.21 -10.58 -3.71
N LEU A 230 -4.10 -9.88 -3.50
CA LEU A 230 -3.96 -9.00 -2.34
C LEU A 230 -4.94 -7.83 -2.43
N PHE A 231 -5.49 -7.42 -1.30
CA PHE A 231 -6.44 -6.31 -1.21
C PHE A 231 -7.66 -6.45 -2.13
N ALA A 232 -8.18 -7.68 -2.28
CA ALA A 232 -9.44 -7.93 -2.97
C ALA A 232 -10.59 -7.05 -2.45
N THR A 233 -10.59 -6.77 -1.14
CA THR A 233 -11.53 -5.86 -0.46
C THR A 233 -10.80 -4.60 -0.01
N VAL A 234 -11.02 -3.48 -0.71
CA VAL A 234 -10.60 -2.12 -0.26
C VAL A 234 -11.78 -1.38 0.37
N ASP A 235 -12.99 -1.58 -0.15
CA ASP A 235 -14.22 -1.01 0.37
C ASP A 235 -14.81 -1.94 1.45
N ALA A 236 -14.98 -1.44 2.68
CA ALA A 236 -15.63 -2.22 3.73
C ALA A 236 -17.09 -2.54 3.36
N THR A 237 -17.47 -3.81 3.43
CA THR A 237 -18.83 -4.26 3.11
C THR A 237 -19.53 -4.71 4.39
N VAL A 238 -20.73 -4.19 4.65
CA VAL A 238 -21.52 -4.53 5.83
C VAL A 238 -22.76 -5.32 5.40
N ARG A 239 -22.99 -6.48 6.01
CA ARG A 239 -24.17 -7.33 5.77
C ARG A 239 -24.86 -7.64 7.08
N LYS A 240 -26.19 -7.76 7.03
CA LYS A 240 -26.97 -8.29 8.15
C LYS A 240 -26.97 -9.81 8.04
N VAL A 241 -26.48 -10.48 9.08
CA VAL A 241 -26.49 -11.93 9.22
C VAL A 241 -27.41 -12.29 10.39
N VAL A 242 -28.05 -13.44 10.32
CA VAL A 242 -28.92 -13.95 11.39
C VAL A 242 -28.42 -15.35 11.76
N LEU A 243 -28.05 -15.53 13.02
CA LEU A 243 -27.64 -16.82 13.58
C LEU A 243 -28.70 -17.24 14.63
N GLY A 244 -29.47 -18.28 14.33
CA GLY A 244 -30.69 -18.59 15.09
C GLY A 244 -31.67 -17.42 15.00
N ASP A 245 -32.01 -16.82 16.14
CA ASP A 245 -32.89 -15.65 16.22
C ASP A 245 -32.13 -14.33 16.50
N ILE A 246 -30.79 -14.35 16.49
CA ILE A 246 -29.96 -13.19 16.83
C ILE A 246 -29.44 -12.54 15.54
N PRO A 247 -29.91 -11.33 15.19
CA PRO A 247 -29.36 -10.57 14.09
C PRO A 247 -28.07 -9.84 14.50
N PHE A 248 -27.07 -9.85 13.64
CA PHE A 248 -25.86 -9.05 13.79
C PHE A 248 -25.41 -8.47 12.44
N LEU A 249 -24.57 -7.44 12.49
CA LEU A 249 -23.93 -6.86 11.33
C LEU A 249 -22.53 -7.47 11.20
N LEU A 250 -22.26 -8.09 10.06
CA LEU A 250 -20.95 -8.62 9.70
C LEU A 250 -20.28 -7.68 8.70
N SER A 251 -19.09 -7.20 9.05
CA SER A 251 -18.29 -6.29 8.22
C SER A 251 -17.04 -7.01 7.70
N ASP A 252 -16.84 -7.05 6.37
CA ASP A 252 -15.57 -7.42 5.75
C ASP A 252 -14.70 -6.17 5.60
N THR A 253 -13.47 -6.24 6.11
CA THR A 253 -12.54 -5.10 6.16
C THR A 253 -11.37 -5.29 5.22
N VAL A 254 -10.61 -4.22 5.02
CA VAL A 254 -9.34 -4.30 4.29
C VAL A 254 -8.42 -5.29 5.00
N GLY A 255 -7.79 -6.18 4.23
CA GLY A 255 -6.80 -7.09 4.77
C GLY A 255 -5.53 -6.36 5.19
N PHE A 256 -4.99 -6.74 6.35
CA PHE A 256 -3.73 -6.19 6.82
C PHE A 256 -2.55 -6.79 6.05
N ILE A 257 -1.46 -6.03 5.97
CA ILE A 257 -0.20 -6.48 5.42
C ILE A 257 0.93 -5.86 6.25
N ARG A 258 2.09 -6.51 6.25
CA ARG A 258 3.36 -5.97 6.76
C ARG A 258 3.73 -4.67 6.06
N LYS A 259 4.33 -3.75 6.84
CA LYS A 259 4.81 -2.44 6.37
C LYS A 259 3.69 -1.68 5.62
N LEU A 260 2.47 -1.68 6.19
CA LEU A 260 1.38 -0.89 5.65
C LEU A 260 1.77 0.60 5.73
N PRO A 261 1.61 1.40 4.66
CA PRO A 261 2.07 2.78 4.67
C PRO A 261 1.31 3.63 5.71
N HIS A 262 2.02 4.43 6.51
CA HIS A 262 1.37 5.26 7.54
C HIS A 262 0.33 6.24 6.96
N HIS A 263 0.59 6.83 5.80
CA HIS A 263 -0.37 7.70 5.09
C HIS A 263 -1.65 6.96 4.70
N LEU A 264 -1.55 5.65 4.47
CA LEU A 264 -2.67 4.79 4.16
C LEU A 264 -3.50 4.52 5.42
N ILE A 265 -2.86 4.25 6.55
CA ILE A 265 -3.55 4.09 7.85
C ILE A 265 -4.37 5.34 8.18
N GLU A 266 -3.79 6.53 8.03
CA GLU A 266 -4.49 7.80 8.25
C GLU A 266 -5.67 7.99 7.30
N SER A 267 -5.48 7.65 6.03
CA SER A 267 -6.50 7.83 5.00
C SER A 267 -7.62 6.79 5.12
N PHE A 268 -7.33 5.56 5.56
CA PHE A 268 -8.29 4.47 5.77
C PHE A 268 -8.92 4.49 7.18
N LYS A 269 -8.71 5.54 7.97
CA LYS A 269 -9.31 5.68 9.30
C LYS A 269 -10.83 5.44 9.31
N SER A 270 -11.55 5.90 8.28
CA SER A 270 -13.02 5.75 8.19
C SER A 270 -13.50 4.34 7.80
N THR A 271 -12.67 3.55 7.10
CA THR A 271 -12.93 2.13 6.80
C THR A 271 -12.51 1.26 7.98
N LEU A 272 -11.49 1.68 8.72
CA LEU A 272 -11.04 1.08 9.98
C LEU A 272 -11.94 1.44 11.16
N ASP A 273 -12.79 2.46 11.06
CA ASP A 273 -13.83 2.73 12.06
C ASP A 273 -14.80 1.55 12.20
N GLU A 274 -15.04 0.75 11.16
CA GLU A 274 -15.84 -0.48 11.29
C GLU A 274 -15.17 -1.50 12.24
N VAL A 275 -13.83 -1.51 12.31
CA VAL A 275 -13.08 -2.33 13.27
C VAL A 275 -13.17 -1.72 14.66
N ARG A 276 -13.02 -0.40 14.79
CA ARG A 276 -13.02 0.31 16.08
C ARG A 276 -14.38 0.36 16.77
N GLU A 277 -15.45 0.37 15.98
CA GLU A 277 -16.84 0.35 16.44
C GLU A 277 -17.40 -1.09 16.55
N ALA A 278 -16.60 -2.12 16.29
CA ALA A 278 -17.04 -3.51 16.42
C ALA A 278 -17.15 -3.89 17.90
N ASP A 279 -18.18 -4.70 18.21
CA ASP A 279 -18.31 -5.32 19.52
C ASP A 279 -17.39 -6.55 19.62
N ILE A 280 -17.19 -7.23 18.49
CA ILE A 280 -16.37 -8.45 18.36
C ILE A 280 -15.53 -8.37 17.08
N LEU A 281 -14.26 -8.72 17.21
CA LEU A 281 -13.36 -8.98 16.08
C LEU A 281 -13.26 -10.49 15.86
N LEU A 282 -13.55 -10.94 14.64
CA LEU A 282 -13.23 -12.29 14.17
C LEU A 282 -11.90 -12.22 13.42
N HIS A 283 -10.84 -12.68 14.06
CA HIS A 283 -9.50 -12.68 13.49
C HIS A 283 -9.27 -13.97 12.72
N VAL A 284 -9.41 -13.90 11.40
CA VAL A 284 -9.22 -15.01 10.47
C VAL A 284 -7.73 -15.21 10.19
N VAL A 285 -7.24 -16.43 10.37
CA VAL A 285 -5.84 -16.82 10.18
C VAL A 285 -5.74 -17.99 9.21
N ASP A 286 -4.80 -17.91 8.28
CA ASP A 286 -4.46 -19.05 7.42
C ASP A 286 -3.42 -19.95 8.10
N VAL A 287 -3.87 -21.05 8.70
CA VAL A 287 -3.01 -22.04 9.38
C VAL A 287 -2.09 -22.78 8.41
N ALA A 288 -2.40 -22.82 7.12
CA ALA A 288 -1.52 -23.42 6.11
C ALA A 288 -0.27 -22.57 5.86
N HIS A 289 -0.29 -21.29 6.25
CA HIS A 289 0.86 -20.39 6.11
C HIS A 289 1.92 -20.71 7.19
N PRO A 290 3.18 -21.02 6.83
CA PRO A 290 4.23 -21.36 7.80
C PRO A 290 4.50 -20.27 8.84
N TYR A 291 4.22 -19.01 8.48
CA TYR A 291 4.46 -17.83 9.32
C TYR A 291 3.16 -17.19 9.84
N HIS A 292 2.10 -17.98 10.03
CA HIS A 292 0.82 -17.47 10.53
C HIS A 292 0.94 -16.80 11.90
N ASP A 293 1.83 -17.27 12.78
CA ASP A 293 2.10 -16.63 14.09
C ASP A 293 2.60 -15.18 13.92
N ASN A 294 3.52 -14.94 12.98
CA ASN A 294 4.00 -13.61 12.67
C ASN A 294 2.88 -12.73 12.10
N GLN A 295 2.01 -13.29 11.25
CA GLN A 295 0.87 -12.56 10.70
C GLN A 295 -0.13 -12.18 11.81
N ILE A 296 -0.38 -13.07 12.77
CA ILE A 296 -1.20 -12.79 13.95
C ILE A 296 -0.61 -11.60 14.73
N GLU A 297 0.70 -11.60 14.95
CA GLU A 297 1.40 -10.53 15.67
C GLU A 297 1.30 -9.19 14.91
N VAL A 298 1.54 -9.18 13.60
CA VAL A 298 1.41 -7.99 12.75
C VAL A 298 0.00 -7.41 12.83
N VAL A 299 -1.03 -8.26 12.73
CA VAL A 299 -2.43 -7.83 12.83
C VAL A 299 -2.72 -7.27 14.23
N LYS A 300 -2.29 -7.95 15.30
CA LYS A 300 -2.47 -7.47 16.68
C LYS A 300 -1.83 -6.10 16.89
N ASN A 301 -0.58 -5.92 16.47
CA ASN A 301 0.14 -4.65 16.58
C ASN A 301 -0.58 -3.54 15.82
N THR A 302 -1.06 -3.84 14.60
CA THR A 302 -1.82 -2.87 13.81
C THR A 302 -3.16 -2.53 14.47
N LEU A 303 -3.88 -3.51 15.04
CA LEU A 303 -5.12 -3.26 15.79
C LEU A 303 -4.89 -2.35 17.01
N VAL A 304 -3.75 -2.49 17.69
CA VAL A 304 -3.36 -1.60 18.80
C VAL A 304 -3.11 -0.18 18.30
N GLU A 305 -2.35 0.00 17.22
CA GLU A 305 -2.10 1.32 16.60
C GLU A 305 -3.41 2.02 16.16
N LEU A 306 -4.40 1.23 15.76
CA LEU A 306 -5.73 1.72 15.37
C LEU A 306 -6.67 2.01 16.55
N GLY A 307 -6.24 1.71 17.78
CA GLY A 307 -7.05 1.86 18.98
C GLY A 307 -8.17 0.82 19.11
N ALA A 308 -8.04 -0.33 18.44
CA ALA A 308 -8.97 -1.46 18.51
C ALA A 308 -8.44 -2.63 19.37
N GLY A 309 -7.30 -2.46 20.05
CA GLY A 309 -6.65 -3.54 20.81
C GLY A 309 -7.42 -4.07 22.03
N ASN A 310 -8.42 -3.34 22.52
CA ASN A 310 -9.22 -3.73 23.69
C ASN A 310 -10.53 -4.46 23.31
N ILE A 311 -10.82 -4.62 22.01
CA ILE A 311 -12.05 -5.25 21.54
C ILE A 311 -11.92 -6.76 21.66
N THR A 312 -12.99 -7.42 22.11
CA THR A 312 -13.05 -8.88 22.21
C THR A 312 -12.72 -9.51 20.86
N THR A 313 -11.64 -10.28 20.81
CA THR A 313 -11.14 -10.90 19.58
C THR A 313 -11.23 -12.41 19.69
N ILE A 314 -11.87 -13.03 18.71
CA ILE A 314 -11.97 -14.48 18.56
C ILE A 314 -11.10 -14.87 17.36
N LEU A 315 -10.10 -15.73 17.60
CA LEU A 315 -9.27 -16.28 16.54
C LEU A 315 -10.04 -17.38 15.80
N VAL A 316 -10.04 -17.35 14.47
CA VAL A 316 -10.70 -18.30 13.57
C VAL A 316 -9.70 -18.81 12.56
#